data_AF-A0A7X7B696-F1
#
_entry.id   AF-A0A7X7B696-F1
#
_cell.length_a   1.000
_cell.length_b   1.000
_cell.length_c   1.000
_cell.angle_alpha   90.00
_cell.angle_beta   90.00
_cell.angle_gamma   90.00
#
_symmetry.space_group_name_H-M   'P 1'
#
loop_
_entity.id
_entity.type
_entity.pdbx_description
1 polymer ?
#
loop_
_entity_poly.entity_id
_entity_poly.type
_entity_poly.pdbx_seq_one_letter_code
_entity_poly.pdbx_strand_id
1 'polypeptide(L)'
;MHIKINKLNVPILILIILINAALLLVSCSQSRQGVLGENQDIPAGIQNADSHDEETENSKDLYDYNLLYTYKKISLSDSDKMQKLVSLLQYARELQVDQIIVVEGEESLRIDYFLNLSPGQQYKVDHTKMMADVVILFGLMDKLIAVEYNLVQGGYSYGGVPITREQAEHVIGANIELLCKTEEVFLSEMPQIIANLEWDPDVMDTITYEHVVS
;
A
#
# COMPACT_ATOMS: atom_id res chain seq x y z
N MET A 1 -44.38 30.70 -6.12
CA MET A 1 -43.36 31.38 -5.28
C MET A 1 -43.80 31.31 -3.84
N HIS A 2 -43.13 30.47 -3.04
CA HIS A 2 -42.97 30.61 -1.58
C HIS A 2 -41.96 29.54 -1.14
N ILE A 3 -40.70 29.94 -1.01
CA ILE A 3 -39.67 29.14 -0.33
C ILE A 3 -39.84 29.43 1.15
N LYS A 4 -40.11 28.39 1.93
CA LYS A 4 -40.22 28.44 3.39
C LYS A 4 -38.82 28.20 3.96
N ILE A 5 -38.18 29.25 4.47
CA ILE A 5 -36.87 29.16 5.10
C ILE A 5 -37.06 28.65 6.54
N ASN A 6 -36.54 27.46 6.83
CA ASN A 6 -36.52 26.90 8.18
C ASN A 6 -35.43 27.58 9.02
N LYS A 7 -35.82 28.15 10.16
CA LYS A 7 -35.00 28.87 11.15
C LYS A 7 -34.08 27.96 12.00
N LEU A 8 -33.61 26.83 11.48
CA LEU A 8 -32.92 25.81 12.29
C LEU A 8 -31.40 25.74 12.13
N ASN A 9 -30.76 26.69 11.42
CA ASN A 9 -29.31 26.60 11.13
C ASN A 9 -28.44 27.63 11.85
N VAL A 10 -29.03 28.57 12.60
CA VAL A 10 -28.23 29.61 13.30
C VAL A 10 -27.55 29.12 14.59
N PRO A 11 -28.17 28.29 15.46
CA PRO A 11 -27.50 27.91 16.71
C PRO A 11 -26.38 26.87 16.53
N ILE A 12 -26.43 26.05 15.47
CA ILE A 12 -25.41 25.02 15.17
C ILE A 12 -24.11 25.67 14.67
N LEU A 13 -24.22 26.74 13.86
CA LEU A 13 -23.05 27.44 13.32
C LEU A 13 -22.22 28.13 14.43
N ILE A 14 -22.88 28.63 15.47
CA ILE A 14 -22.23 29.28 16.62
C ILE A 14 -21.45 28.24 17.46
N LEU A 15 -21.97 27.02 17.59
CA LEU A 15 -21.32 25.95 18.33
C LEU A 15 -20.03 25.46 17.65
N ILE A 16 -20.02 25.39 16.31
CA ILE A 16 -18.84 24.98 15.53
C ILE A 16 -17.70 26.02 15.63
N ILE A 17 -18.03 27.31 15.71
CA ILE A 17 -17.02 28.38 15.82
C ILE A 17 -16.33 28.35 17.20
N LEU A 18 -17.07 28.05 18.28
CA LEU A 18 -16.52 28.01 19.64
C LEU A 18 -15.58 26.81 19.87
N ILE A 19 -15.84 25.66 19.24
CA ILE A 19 -14.97 24.47 19.34
C ILE A 19 -13.61 24.71 18.64
N ASN A 20 -13.61 25.40 17.50
CA ASN A 20 -12.39 25.71 16.76
C ASN A 20 -11.49 26.75 17.46
N ALA A 21 -12.07 27.68 18.23
CA ALA A 21 -11.29 28.67 18.97
C ALA A 21 -10.54 28.08 20.18
N ALA A 22 -11.01 26.96 20.74
CA ALA A 22 -10.37 26.30 21.88
C ALA A 22 -9.13 25.46 21.50
N LEU A 23 -9.02 25.03 20.25
CA LEU A 23 -7.89 24.22 19.75
C LEU A 23 -6.62 25.04 19.46
N LEU A 24 -6.71 26.37 19.42
CA LEU A 24 -5.60 27.27 19.08
C LEU A 24 -4.74 27.71 20.28
N LEU A 25 -4.96 27.18 21.50
CA LEU A 25 -4.26 27.63 22.71
C LEU A 25 -3.39 26.58 23.42
N VAL A 26 -3.01 25.48 22.76
CA VAL A 26 -2.04 24.53 23.35
C VAL A 26 -0.73 24.54 22.55
N SER A 27 0.07 25.57 22.79
CA SER A 27 1.51 25.58 22.50
C SER A 27 2.26 25.79 23.81
N CYS A 28 2.88 24.74 24.34
CA CYS A 28 3.94 24.76 25.35
C CYS A 28 4.70 23.42 25.22
N SER A 29 5.84 23.41 24.53
CA SER A 29 7.21 23.42 25.11
C SER A 29 7.66 22.08 25.70
N GLN A 30 8.71 21.47 25.12
CA GLN A 30 9.88 21.03 25.89
C GLN A 30 11.06 20.62 25.00
N SER A 31 12.21 21.22 25.29
CA SER A 31 13.53 20.88 24.77
C SER A 31 14.14 19.70 25.53
N ARG A 32 14.90 18.82 24.84
CA ARG A 32 16.18 18.21 25.27
C ARG A 32 16.67 17.27 24.16
N GLN A 33 17.83 17.52 23.55
CA GLN A 33 19.18 17.12 23.98
C GLN A 33 19.40 15.59 23.85
N GLY A 34 20.14 15.22 22.79
CA GLY A 34 20.23 13.86 22.28
C GLY A 34 21.23 12.94 22.95
N VAL A 35 21.27 11.70 22.46
CA VAL A 35 22.41 10.77 22.52
C VAL A 35 22.35 9.85 21.30
N LEU A 36 23.52 9.73 20.67
CA LEU A 36 23.94 8.88 19.56
C LEU A 36 23.86 7.38 19.90
N GLY A 37 23.36 6.54 18.99
CA GLY A 37 23.42 5.08 19.07
C GLY A 37 23.35 4.45 17.67
N GLU A 38 24.30 3.57 17.36
CA GLU A 38 24.67 3.10 16.02
C GLU A 38 23.68 2.15 15.33
N ASN A 39 23.51 2.39 14.03
CA ASN A 39 23.17 1.52 12.89
C ASN A 39 22.89 0.02 13.13
N GLN A 40 21.69 -0.40 12.71
CA GLN A 40 21.48 -1.61 11.91
C GLN A 40 20.53 -1.26 10.75
N ASP A 41 20.84 -1.76 9.57
CA ASP A 41 20.26 -1.38 8.27
C ASP A 41 18.73 -1.51 8.24
N ILE A 42 18.05 -0.36 8.11
CA ILE A 42 16.59 -0.25 7.98
C ILE A 42 16.25 0.14 6.53
N PRO A 43 15.30 -0.54 5.85
CA PRO A 43 14.85 -0.15 4.50
C PRO A 43 14.23 1.25 4.48
N ALA A 44 14.40 1.96 3.37
CA ALA A 44 14.13 3.40 3.17
C ALA A 44 12.67 3.90 3.39
N GLY A 45 11.76 3.06 3.91
CA GLY A 45 10.37 3.42 4.22
C GLY A 45 10.08 3.74 5.70
N ILE A 46 11.01 3.43 6.61
CA ILE A 46 10.80 3.63 8.05
C ILE A 46 11.49 4.93 8.47
N GLN A 47 10.71 6.00 8.54
CA GLN A 47 11.22 7.32 8.88
C GLN A 47 11.27 7.52 10.40
N ASN A 48 12.45 7.83 10.92
CA ASN A 48 12.54 8.64 12.13
C ASN A 48 12.36 10.10 11.70
N ALA A 49 11.54 10.86 12.44
CA ALA A 49 11.24 12.25 12.12
C ALA A 49 12.50 13.14 12.25
N ASP A 50 13.26 13.29 11.16
CA ASP A 50 13.89 14.51 10.63
C ASP A 50 14.90 14.11 9.54
N SER A 51 14.58 14.38 8.27
CA SER A 51 15.51 14.91 7.25
C SER A 51 14.79 14.98 5.91
N HIS A 52 14.68 16.21 5.42
CA HIS A 52 14.58 16.50 4.00
C HIS A 52 15.85 15.95 3.34
N ASP A 53 15.70 15.03 2.38
CA ASP A 53 16.64 14.90 1.28
C ASP A 53 15.87 14.52 0.02
N GLU A 54 15.97 15.42 -0.97
CA GLU A 54 15.61 15.18 -2.35
C GLU A 54 16.61 14.19 -2.93
N GLU A 55 16.17 12.98 -3.31
CA GLU A 55 16.92 12.15 -4.26
C GLU A 55 16.12 11.97 -5.55
N THR A 56 16.46 12.81 -6.52
CA THR A 56 16.20 12.58 -7.93
C THR A 56 17.17 11.49 -8.40
N GLU A 57 16.71 10.25 -8.52
CA GLU A 57 17.44 9.19 -9.20
C GLU A 57 16.50 8.46 -10.18
N ASN A 58 16.83 8.55 -11.48
CA ASN A 58 16.46 7.70 -12.61
C ASN A 58 15.16 6.88 -12.54
N SER A 59 14.37 6.88 -13.62
CA SER A 59 13.40 5.81 -13.90
C SER A 59 14.11 4.45 -14.03
N LYS A 60 14.50 3.85 -12.90
CA LYS A 60 14.87 2.45 -12.79
C LYS A 60 13.56 1.70 -12.93
N ASP A 61 13.49 0.84 -13.94
CA ASP A 61 12.33 -0.02 -14.20
C ASP A 61 11.80 -0.61 -12.89
N LEU A 62 10.53 -0.30 -12.56
CA LEU A 62 9.90 -0.70 -11.30
C LEU A 62 9.94 -2.22 -11.12
N TYR A 63 9.97 -2.96 -12.22
CA TYR A 63 10.11 -4.42 -12.27
C TYR A 63 11.07 -4.87 -13.37
N ASP A 64 11.62 -6.07 -13.21
CA ASP A 64 12.14 -6.84 -14.34
C ASP A 64 10.96 -7.55 -15.04
N TYR A 65 10.36 -6.87 -16.02
CA TYR A 65 9.20 -7.38 -16.75
C TYR A 65 9.50 -8.65 -17.54
N ASN A 66 10.73 -8.83 -18.03
CA ASN A 66 11.11 -10.06 -18.72
C ASN A 66 11.08 -11.24 -17.76
N LEU A 67 11.66 -11.08 -16.57
CA LEU A 67 11.65 -12.11 -15.54
C LEU A 67 10.23 -12.39 -15.04
N LEU A 68 9.42 -11.35 -14.81
CA LEU A 68 8.03 -11.50 -14.40
C LEU A 68 7.22 -12.33 -15.41
N TYR A 69 7.38 -12.06 -16.71
CA TYR A 69 6.63 -12.77 -17.74
C TYR A 69 6.94 -14.28 -17.78
N THR A 70 8.11 -14.72 -17.28
CA THR A 70 8.40 -16.16 -17.14
C THR A 70 7.45 -16.89 -16.18
N TYR A 71 6.75 -16.16 -15.30
CA TYR A 71 5.72 -16.66 -14.39
C TYR A 71 4.30 -16.56 -14.98
N LYS A 72 4.15 -16.26 -16.27
CA LYS A 72 2.84 -16.25 -16.93
C LYS A 72 2.17 -17.64 -16.80
N LYS A 73 0.91 -17.66 -16.37
CA LYS A 73 0.06 -18.85 -16.19
C LYS A 73 0.57 -19.84 -15.13
N ILE A 74 1.30 -19.38 -14.12
CA ILE A 74 1.57 -20.22 -12.95
C ILE A 74 0.28 -20.60 -12.23
N SER A 75 0.28 -21.80 -11.64
CA SER A 75 -0.83 -22.26 -10.79
C SER A 75 -0.70 -21.65 -9.40
N LEU A 76 -1.82 -21.21 -8.81
CA LEU A 76 -1.88 -20.84 -7.39
C LEU A 76 -1.38 -21.97 -6.47
N SER A 77 -1.52 -23.23 -6.90
CA SER A 77 -1.08 -24.40 -6.14
C SER A 77 0.44 -24.66 -6.19
N ASP A 78 1.20 -23.96 -7.04
CA ASP A 78 2.66 -24.11 -7.16
C ASP A 78 3.35 -23.17 -6.16
N SER A 79 3.40 -23.57 -4.89
CA SER A 79 3.89 -22.75 -3.77
C SER A 79 5.31 -22.21 -4.02
N ASP A 80 6.20 -23.02 -4.59
CA ASP A 80 7.59 -22.64 -4.84
C ASP A 80 7.68 -21.53 -5.89
N LYS A 81 6.88 -21.61 -6.96
CA LYS A 81 6.83 -20.54 -7.96
C LYS A 81 6.10 -19.30 -7.44
N MET A 82 5.05 -19.47 -6.64
CA MET A 82 4.35 -18.36 -6.00
C MET A 82 5.28 -17.57 -5.10
N GLN A 83 6.06 -18.24 -4.25
CA GLN A 83 7.04 -17.59 -3.38
C GLN A 83 8.06 -16.78 -4.19
N LYS A 84 8.55 -17.35 -5.29
CA LYS A 84 9.50 -16.65 -6.18
C LYS A 84 8.84 -15.46 -6.87
N LEU A 85 7.64 -15.61 -7.41
CA LEU A 85 6.92 -14.50 -8.04
C LEU A 85 6.69 -13.35 -7.05
N VAL A 86 6.16 -13.66 -5.87
CA VAL A 86 5.91 -12.65 -4.82
C VAL A 86 7.20 -11.95 -4.41
N SER A 87 8.35 -12.65 -4.37
CA SER A 87 9.64 -12.02 -4.06
C SER A 87 10.13 -11.00 -5.10
N LEU A 88 9.54 -10.98 -6.30
CA LEU A 88 9.88 -10.01 -7.37
C LEU A 88 9.04 -8.72 -7.28
N LEU A 89 7.96 -8.74 -6.50
CA LEU A 89 7.04 -7.62 -6.31
C LEU A 89 7.71 -6.46 -5.56
N GLN A 90 7.18 -5.25 -5.72
CA GLN A 90 7.76 -4.05 -5.11
C GLN A 90 7.72 -4.12 -3.58
N TYR A 91 6.60 -4.52 -3.00
CA TYR A 91 6.48 -4.62 -1.54
C TYR A 91 7.44 -5.63 -0.91
N ALA A 92 7.76 -6.72 -1.61
CA ALA A 92 8.72 -7.71 -1.12
C ALA A 92 10.18 -7.21 -1.10
N ARG A 93 10.47 -6.07 -1.73
CA ARG A 93 11.76 -5.38 -1.63
C ARG A 93 11.88 -4.51 -0.38
N GLU A 94 10.74 -4.12 0.18
CA GLU A 94 10.67 -3.24 1.36
C GLU A 94 10.39 -4.03 2.64
N LEU A 95 9.48 -4.99 2.56
CA LEU A 95 9.02 -5.78 3.70
C LEU A 95 9.24 -7.27 3.46
N GLN A 96 9.59 -7.97 4.53
CA GLN A 96 9.72 -9.42 4.48
C GLN A 96 8.34 -10.06 4.29
N VAL A 97 8.22 -10.97 3.33
CA VAL A 97 7.02 -11.81 3.19
C VAL A 97 6.97 -12.79 4.37
N ASP A 98 5.91 -12.71 5.16
CA ASP A 98 5.63 -13.61 6.27
C ASP A 98 5.00 -14.91 5.75
N GLN A 99 3.89 -14.78 5.03
CA GLN A 99 3.17 -15.92 4.46
C GLN A 99 2.40 -15.56 3.19
N ILE A 100 2.19 -16.57 2.36
CA ILE A 100 1.36 -16.52 1.15
C ILE A 100 0.26 -17.57 1.32
N ILE A 101 -0.99 -17.12 1.30
CA ILE A 101 -2.16 -17.98 1.51
C ILE A 101 -3.00 -17.94 0.24
N VAL A 102 -3.28 -19.12 -0.32
CA VAL A 102 -4.33 -19.27 -1.33
C VAL A 102 -5.64 -19.49 -0.59
N VAL A 103 -6.59 -18.59 -0.77
CA VAL A 103 -7.91 -18.71 -0.15
C VAL A 103 -8.69 -19.76 -0.96
N GLU A 104 -8.76 -20.98 -0.41
CA GLU A 104 -9.40 -22.11 -1.06
C GLU A 104 -10.88 -21.80 -1.41
N GLY A 105 -11.24 -22.02 -2.67
CA GLY A 105 -12.60 -21.80 -3.18
C GLY A 105 -12.84 -20.42 -3.80
N GLU A 106 -11.97 -19.45 -3.58
CA GLU A 106 -12.17 -18.06 -4.03
C GLU A 106 -11.15 -17.59 -5.07
N GLU A 107 -10.29 -18.47 -5.60
CA GLU A 107 -9.22 -18.14 -6.56
C GLU A 107 -8.47 -16.83 -6.20
N SER A 108 -8.26 -16.63 -4.89
CA SER A 108 -7.76 -15.39 -4.30
C SER A 108 -6.45 -15.64 -3.59
N LEU A 109 -5.59 -14.63 -3.59
CA LEU A 109 -4.25 -14.67 -3.01
C LEU A 109 -4.16 -13.67 -1.86
N ARG A 110 -3.79 -14.12 -0.67
CA ARG A 110 -3.43 -13.26 0.43
C ARG A 110 -1.92 -13.29 0.63
N ILE A 111 -1.32 -12.12 0.76
CA ILE A 111 0.12 -11.96 1.03
C ILE A 111 0.27 -11.14 2.31
N ASP A 112 0.91 -11.74 3.30
CA ASP A 112 1.21 -11.10 4.56
C ASP A 112 2.67 -10.64 4.55
N TYR A 113 2.89 -9.38 4.89
CA TYR A 113 4.20 -8.75 5.00
C TYR A 113 4.50 -8.36 6.44
N PHE A 114 5.66 -8.76 6.94
CA PHE A 114 6.10 -8.44 8.29
C PHE A 114 6.67 -7.02 8.37
N LEU A 115 6.05 -6.17 9.18
CA LEU A 115 6.43 -4.76 9.33
C LEU A 115 7.70 -4.54 10.16
N ASN A 116 7.85 -5.30 11.25
CA ASN A 116 8.98 -5.20 12.20
C ASN A 116 9.29 -3.79 12.73
N LEU A 117 8.26 -2.95 12.98
CA LEU A 117 8.44 -1.60 13.51
C LEU A 117 8.80 -1.62 14.99
N SER A 118 9.80 -0.83 15.33
CA SER A 118 10.17 -0.49 16.69
C SER A 118 9.17 0.51 17.30
N PRO A 119 9.11 0.64 18.65
CA PRO A 119 8.26 1.63 19.31
C PRO A 119 8.44 3.04 18.76
N GLY A 120 7.33 3.71 18.42
CA GLY A 120 7.34 5.08 17.91
C GLY A 120 7.68 5.21 16.41
N GLN A 121 8.00 4.11 15.72
CA GLN A 121 8.16 4.13 14.27
C GLN A 121 6.81 4.19 13.57
N GLN A 122 6.82 4.85 12.42
CA GLN A 122 5.69 4.93 11.51
C GLN A 122 6.06 4.25 10.20
N TYR A 123 5.09 3.57 9.61
CA TYR A 123 5.16 3.05 8.26
C TYR A 123 4.06 3.68 7.43
N LYS A 124 4.43 4.36 6.36
CA LYS A 124 3.48 4.88 5.39
C LYS A 124 3.26 3.84 4.30
N VAL A 125 2.02 3.42 4.15
CA VAL A 125 1.56 2.50 3.14
C VAL A 125 1.56 3.21 1.78
N ASP A 126 2.33 2.67 0.84
CA ASP A 126 2.32 3.10 -0.55
C ASP A 126 1.28 2.27 -1.30
N HIS A 127 0.05 2.76 -1.32
CA HIS A 127 -1.03 2.05 -1.99
C HIS A 127 -0.80 1.94 -3.50
N THR A 128 -0.18 2.94 -4.13
CA THR A 128 0.15 2.88 -5.56
C THR A 128 1.04 1.68 -5.89
N LYS A 129 2.07 1.41 -5.06
CA LYS A 129 2.87 0.18 -5.19
C LYS A 129 2.07 -1.09 -4.96
N MET A 130 1.12 -1.10 -4.01
CA MET A 130 0.25 -2.26 -3.79
C MET A 130 -0.58 -2.55 -5.04
N MET A 131 -1.22 -1.53 -5.60
CA MET A 131 -2.00 -1.68 -6.82
C MET A 131 -1.13 -2.09 -8.02
N ALA A 132 0.09 -1.58 -8.13
CA ALA A 132 1.02 -2.00 -9.16
C ALA A 132 1.31 -3.51 -9.07
N ASP A 133 1.61 -4.01 -7.87
CA ASP A 133 1.86 -5.44 -7.64
C ASP A 133 0.61 -6.28 -7.95
N VAL A 134 -0.58 -5.81 -7.57
CA VAL A 134 -1.87 -6.44 -7.88
C VAL A 134 -2.09 -6.56 -9.40
N VAL A 135 -1.86 -5.48 -10.14
CA VAL A 135 -2.02 -5.46 -11.61
C VAL A 135 -1.06 -6.46 -12.27
N ILE A 136 0.19 -6.54 -11.81
CA ILE A 136 1.16 -7.55 -12.26
C ILE A 136 0.63 -8.97 -12.00
N LEU A 137 0.18 -9.25 -10.77
CA LEU A 137 -0.33 -10.56 -10.40
C LEU A 137 -1.54 -10.97 -11.25
N PHE A 138 -2.51 -10.07 -11.45
CA PHE A 138 -3.66 -10.33 -12.33
C PHE A 138 -3.26 -10.54 -13.79
N GLY A 139 -2.22 -9.84 -14.24
CA GLY A 139 -1.68 -9.99 -15.58
C GLY A 139 -1.05 -11.37 -15.81
N LEU A 140 -0.31 -11.86 -14.82
CA LEU A 140 0.40 -13.13 -14.93
C LEU A 140 -0.51 -14.34 -14.65
N MET A 141 -1.54 -14.18 -13.81
CA MET A 141 -2.35 -15.28 -13.29
C MET A 141 -3.80 -15.21 -13.77
N ASP A 142 -4.14 -16.03 -14.76
CA ASP A 142 -5.45 -15.97 -15.44
C ASP A 142 -6.65 -16.24 -14.52
N LYS A 143 -6.46 -17.09 -13.51
CA LYS A 143 -7.54 -17.48 -12.58
C LYS A 143 -7.63 -16.60 -11.35
N LEU A 144 -6.67 -15.72 -11.11
CA LEU A 144 -6.66 -14.89 -9.91
C LEU A 144 -7.75 -13.83 -10.01
N ILE A 145 -8.66 -13.79 -9.03
CA ILE A 145 -9.81 -12.86 -9.03
C ILE A 145 -9.70 -11.75 -7.97
N ALA A 146 -8.97 -12.00 -6.87
CA ALA A 146 -8.69 -11.00 -5.85
C ALA A 146 -7.32 -11.20 -5.19
N VAL A 147 -6.75 -10.10 -4.72
CA VAL A 147 -5.49 -10.09 -3.95
C VAL A 147 -5.68 -9.28 -2.67
N GLU A 148 -5.33 -9.88 -1.53
CA GLU A 148 -5.35 -9.24 -0.21
C GLU A 148 -3.92 -9.01 0.27
N TYR A 149 -3.61 -7.78 0.67
CA TYR A 149 -2.34 -7.41 1.28
C TYR A 149 -2.55 -7.16 2.76
N ASN A 150 -1.79 -7.86 3.58
CA ASN A 150 -1.81 -7.67 5.02
C ASN A 150 -0.43 -7.28 5.52
N LEU A 151 -0.41 -6.34 6.45
CA LEU A 151 0.77 -5.89 7.17
C LEU A 151 0.68 -6.43 8.59
N VAL A 152 1.61 -7.29 8.98
CA VAL A 152 1.57 -8.05 10.23
C VAL A 152 2.72 -7.65 11.17
N GLN A 153 2.42 -7.57 12.46
CA GLN A 153 3.40 -7.29 13.51
C GLN A 153 2.96 -7.83 14.86
N GLY A 154 3.71 -8.78 15.42
CA GLY A 154 3.39 -9.41 16.69
C GLY A 154 2.01 -10.09 16.66
N GLY A 155 1.08 -9.63 17.49
CA GLY A 155 -0.32 -10.11 17.51
C GLY A 155 -1.30 -9.23 16.72
N TYR A 156 -0.82 -8.22 16.01
CA TYR A 156 -1.63 -7.26 15.27
C TYR A 156 -1.47 -7.48 13.76
N SER A 157 -2.56 -7.31 13.03
CA SER A 157 -2.55 -7.27 11.57
C SER A 157 -3.39 -6.09 11.08
N TYR A 158 -2.82 -5.29 10.19
CA TYR A 158 -3.56 -4.38 9.33
C TYR A 158 -3.82 -5.12 8.03
N GLY A 159 -5.08 -5.48 7.80
CA GLY A 159 -5.49 -6.17 6.57
C GLY A 159 -6.61 -5.42 5.89
N GLY A 160 -6.51 -5.35 4.57
CA GLY A 160 -7.47 -4.64 3.73
C GLY A 160 -8.62 -5.51 3.26
N VAL A 161 -9.58 -4.86 2.61
CA VAL A 161 -10.52 -5.57 1.73
C VAL A 161 -9.73 -6.08 0.51
N PRO A 162 -9.89 -7.35 0.09
CA PRO A 162 -9.22 -7.86 -1.10
C PRO A 162 -9.49 -6.95 -2.32
N ILE A 163 -8.44 -6.61 -3.06
CA ILE A 163 -8.53 -5.85 -4.30
C ILE A 163 -8.90 -6.83 -5.40
N THR A 164 -10.05 -6.63 -6.00
CA THR A 164 -10.57 -7.48 -7.09
C THR A 164 -9.98 -7.07 -8.45
N ARG A 165 -10.02 -7.99 -9.41
CA ARG A 165 -9.62 -7.69 -10.80
C ARG A 165 -10.42 -6.53 -11.38
N GLU A 166 -11.73 -6.50 -11.13
CA GLU A 166 -12.60 -5.42 -11.61
C GLU A 166 -12.17 -4.05 -11.06
N GLN A 167 -11.83 -3.97 -9.77
CA GLN A 167 -11.32 -2.73 -9.18
C GLN A 167 -9.98 -2.32 -9.78
N ALA A 168 -9.05 -3.27 -9.97
CA ALA A 168 -7.76 -2.99 -10.59
C ALA A 168 -7.93 -2.48 -12.04
N GLU A 169 -8.77 -3.13 -12.84
CA GLU A 169 -9.09 -2.72 -14.22
C GLU A 169 -9.75 -1.34 -14.27
N HIS A 170 -10.61 -1.03 -13.29
CA HIS A 170 -11.20 0.31 -13.15
C HIS A 170 -10.14 1.38 -12.89
N VAL A 171 -9.20 1.11 -11.97
CA VAL A 171 -8.13 2.04 -11.61
C VAL A 171 -7.18 2.28 -12.79
N ILE A 172 -6.77 1.22 -13.51
CA ILE A 172 -5.87 1.37 -14.66
C ILE A 172 -6.57 1.81 -15.96
N GLY A 173 -7.91 1.82 -15.98
CA GLY A 173 -8.71 2.16 -17.16
C GLY A 173 -8.52 1.22 -18.36
N ALA A 174 -8.08 -0.02 -18.11
CA ALA A 174 -7.71 -1.00 -19.12
C ALA A 174 -8.07 -2.42 -18.68
N ASN A 175 -8.30 -3.30 -19.65
CA ASN A 175 -8.54 -4.72 -19.39
C ASN A 175 -7.20 -5.46 -19.26
N ILE A 176 -6.95 -6.05 -18.09
CA ILE A 176 -5.66 -6.67 -17.75
C ILE A 176 -5.42 -7.93 -18.60
N GLU A 177 -6.46 -8.68 -18.94
CA GLU A 177 -6.32 -9.87 -19.80
C GLU A 177 -5.74 -9.52 -21.18
N LEU A 178 -6.15 -8.39 -21.76
CA LEU A 178 -5.63 -7.92 -23.05
C LEU A 178 -4.17 -7.48 -22.95
N LEU A 179 -3.79 -6.79 -21.87
CA LEU A 179 -2.42 -6.32 -21.62
C LEU A 179 -1.42 -7.46 -21.43
N CYS A 180 -1.91 -8.65 -21.08
CA CYS A 180 -1.08 -9.83 -20.82
C CYS A 180 -1.32 -10.96 -21.82
N LYS A 181 -1.96 -10.66 -22.96
CA LYS A 181 -2.29 -11.65 -23.98
C LYS A 181 -1.06 -12.22 -24.67
N THR A 182 -0.05 -11.38 -24.90
CA THR A 182 1.24 -11.78 -25.49
C THR A 182 2.39 -11.16 -24.72
N GLU A 183 3.57 -11.76 -24.87
CA GLU A 183 4.82 -11.25 -24.28
C GLU A 183 5.14 -9.84 -24.79
N GLU A 184 5.01 -9.63 -26.10
CA GLU A 184 5.28 -8.35 -26.74
C GLU A 184 4.40 -7.22 -26.18
N VAL A 185 3.10 -7.48 -26.00
CA VAL A 185 2.16 -6.50 -25.42
C VAL A 185 2.50 -6.28 -23.94
N PHE A 186 2.74 -7.33 -23.18
CA PHE A 186 3.10 -7.20 -21.77
C PHE A 186 4.37 -6.37 -21.57
N LEU A 187 5.43 -6.66 -22.32
CA LEU A 187 6.73 -6.00 -22.18
C LEU A 187 6.71 -4.55 -22.67
N SER A 188 5.78 -4.16 -23.55
CA SER A 188 5.70 -2.80 -24.10
C SER A 188 4.67 -1.92 -23.37
N GLU A 189 3.51 -2.46 -23.01
CA GLU A 189 2.40 -1.69 -22.45
C GLU A 189 2.37 -1.71 -20.91
N MET A 190 2.65 -2.85 -20.27
CA MET A 190 2.58 -2.96 -18.80
C MET A 190 3.52 -1.96 -18.10
N PRO A 191 4.78 -1.73 -18.54
CA PRO A 191 5.63 -0.73 -17.92
C PRO A 191 5.03 0.67 -17.94
N GLN A 192 4.37 1.05 -19.03
CA GLN A 192 3.76 2.37 -19.15
C GLN A 192 2.54 2.51 -18.24
N ILE A 193 1.73 1.46 -18.11
CA ILE A 193 0.57 1.48 -17.22
C ILE A 193 1.00 1.61 -15.76
N ILE A 194 1.97 0.80 -15.35
CA ILE A 194 2.51 0.85 -13.99
C ILE A 194 3.18 2.20 -13.71
N ALA A 195 3.95 2.75 -14.66
CA ALA A 195 4.63 4.03 -14.46
C ALA A 195 3.67 5.24 -14.32
N ASN A 196 2.47 5.13 -14.89
CA ASN A 196 1.43 6.17 -14.81
C ASN A 196 0.36 5.86 -13.75
N LEU A 197 0.51 4.80 -12.97
CA LEU A 197 -0.46 4.40 -11.97
C LEU A 197 -0.41 5.37 -10.79
N GLU A 198 -1.57 5.89 -10.42
CA GLU A 198 -1.79 6.60 -9.17
C GLU A 198 -3.01 5.99 -8.48
N TRP A 199 -2.81 5.45 -7.27
CA TRP A 199 -3.90 4.92 -6.46
C TRP A 199 -3.70 5.28 -4.99
N ASP A 200 -4.73 5.92 -4.44
CA ASP A 200 -4.86 6.24 -3.03
C ASP A 200 -6.28 5.85 -2.56
N PRO A 201 -6.43 4.73 -1.82
CA PRO A 201 -7.68 4.34 -1.21
C PRO A 201 -8.04 5.23 -0.02
N ASP A 202 -9.35 5.44 0.20
CA ASP A 202 -9.87 6.17 1.38
C ASP A 202 -9.78 5.28 2.65
N VAL A 203 -8.56 4.96 3.06
CA VAL A 203 -8.19 4.17 4.24
C VAL A 203 -7.04 4.83 4.99
N MET A 204 -6.71 4.34 6.19
CA MET A 204 -5.56 4.85 6.94
C MET A 204 -4.25 4.45 6.23
N ASP A 205 -3.55 5.45 5.70
CA ASP A 205 -2.30 5.30 4.92
C ASP A 205 -1.05 5.19 5.79
N THR A 206 -1.15 5.46 7.10
CA THR A 206 -0.01 5.48 8.02
C THR A 206 -0.27 4.58 9.22
N ILE A 207 0.61 3.61 9.43
CA ILE A 207 0.58 2.72 10.60
C ILE A 207 1.61 3.22 11.59
N THR A 208 1.15 3.63 12.77
CA THR A 208 2.02 3.98 13.90
C THR A 208 1.96 2.87 14.94
N TYR A 209 3.11 2.45 15.46
CA TYR A 209 3.14 1.50 16.58
C TYR A 209 3.52 2.19 17.89
N GLU A 210 2.61 2.10 18.87
CA GLU A 210 2.88 2.49 20.25
C GLU A 210 3.14 1.23 21.08
N HIS A 211 4.40 0.99 21.43
CA HIS A 211 4.73 -0.04 22.42
C HIS A 211 4.50 0.52 23.82
N VAL A 212 3.35 0.22 24.39
CA VAL A 212 3.08 0.54 25.79
C VAL A 212 3.85 -0.47 26.64
N VAL A 213 5.00 -0.06 27.16
CA VAL A 213 5.74 -0.84 28.17
C VAL A 213 4.86 -0.86 29.43
N SER A 214 4.29 -2.02 29.76
CA SER A 214 3.61 -2.26 31.03
C SER A 214 4.60 -2.57 32.15
#